data_AF-A0A365GXT8-F1
#
_entry.id   AF-A0A365GXT8-F1
#
_cell.length_a   1.000
_cell.length_b   1.000
_cell.length_c   1.000
_cell.angle_alpha   90.00
_cell.angle_beta   90.00
_cell.angle_gamma   90.00
#
_symmetry.space_group_name_H-M   'P 1'
#
loop_
_entity.id
_entity.type
_entity.pdbx_description
1 polymer ?
#
loop_
_entity_poly.entity_id
_entity_poly.type
_entity_poly.pdbx_seq_one_letter_code
_entity_poly.pdbx_strand_id
1 'polypeptide(L)'
;MGFLYPRLLSGQAKPLHEAYQTMAPAELTDRVGGTHDSAVFAATGGDRTSEKDLRRLREKVVALAQGSNFPEESTRELRSTFDLKLAKLLHTEMGIVPAEAASGDVWAFLALVLLPDVAYWRYPSPPGDRVLGTDLTRHVFGRLWWRAHLVHSPGDPDPYSALSILGEAAFDQIYARRKALGGSPYLVKAILRVWDSLNLHEFKERQVLIDFLMRLLRLGPFVAFEALNTDALDAELRSVVEESVRAILKATSASPQEIDARVKIVLSGSALGHAPSVSPRKGPTVIRTSLPAATTDEASRRQDERTGLRVSPAPYSAYEGPSFGDPRVLGLKERAEAVETVVRAEGPVTALRVFRIITGLAGTRLRESAARHLVEATKYAVRRNMLAVENQVGRRGYLGATLHMPDGPSCVLRTRGPRALDEIPDRELVAAANLAQAASTTLDLEELAKRTSQIFGYERSTAPFKECLFDALQKHGR
;
A
#
# COMPACT_ATOMS: atom_id res chain seq x y z
N MET A 1 7.35 -24.13 22.61
CA MET A 1 8.03 -22.85 22.88
C MET A 1 8.50 -22.28 21.56
N GLY A 2 8.40 -20.96 21.39
CA GLY A 2 8.84 -20.28 20.17
C GLY A 2 10.21 -19.65 20.34
N PHE A 3 11.01 -19.62 19.27
CA PHE A 3 12.30 -18.94 19.29
C PHE A 3 12.14 -17.42 19.08
N LEU A 4 12.88 -16.65 19.86
CA LEU A 4 13.03 -15.20 19.71
C LEU A 4 14.23 -14.91 18.83
N TYR A 5 13.99 -14.20 17.74
CA TYR A 5 15.03 -13.78 16.82
C TYR A 5 15.58 -12.39 17.18
N PRO A 6 16.86 -12.12 16.86
CA PRO A 6 17.41 -10.78 17.01
C PRO A 6 16.64 -9.79 16.12
N ARG A 7 16.40 -8.60 16.65
CA ARG A 7 15.71 -7.49 16.00
C ARG A 7 16.68 -6.36 15.77
N LEU A 8 16.76 -5.89 14.52
CA LEU A 8 17.53 -4.71 14.17
C LEU A 8 16.57 -3.54 13.94
N LEU A 9 16.57 -2.59 14.87
CA LEU A 9 15.67 -1.44 14.82
C LEU A 9 15.99 -0.52 13.63
N SER A 10 14.97 0.16 13.13
CA SER A 10 15.05 1.04 11.94
C SER A 10 16.19 2.07 11.99
N GLY A 11 16.50 2.62 13.16
CA GLY A 11 17.59 3.59 13.35
C GLY A 11 18.99 3.04 13.05
N GLN A 12 19.16 1.71 13.06
CA GLN A 12 20.41 1.03 12.76
C GLN A 12 20.34 0.29 11.42
N ALA A 13 19.17 -0.23 11.06
CA ALA A 13 18.93 -0.88 9.78
C ALA A 13 19.08 0.07 8.59
N LYS A 14 18.59 1.32 8.70
CA LYS A 14 18.61 2.26 7.57
C LYS A 14 20.03 2.66 7.13
N PRO A 15 20.95 3.05 8.04
CA PRO A 15 22.34 3.32 7.65
C PRO A 15 23.05 2.12 7.00
N LEU A 16 22.81 0.89 7.48
CA LEU A 16 23.37 -0.31 6.86
C LEU A 16 22.85 -0.50 5.43
N HIS A 17 21.55 -0.33 5.22
CA HIS A 17 20.96 -0.41 3.89
C HIS A 17 21.58 0.61 2.92
N GLU A 18 21.70 1.87 3.35
CA GLU A 18 22.32 2.94 2.57
C GLU A 18 23.77 2.63 2.21
N ALA A 19 24.56 2.07 3.13
CA ALA A 19 25.94 1.66 2.86
C ALA A 19 26.03 0.49 1.86
N TYR A 20 25.12 -0.48 1.94
CA TYR A 20 25.14 -1.66 1.06
C TYR A 20 24.66 -1.38 -0.35
N GLN A 21 23.89 -0.31 -0.58
CA GLN A 21 23.41 0.07 -1.92
C GLN A 21 24.54 0.35 -2.92
N THR A 22 25.73 0.72 -2.43
CA THR A 22 26.90 1.03 -3.26
C THR A 22 27.89 -0.12 -3.35
N MET A 23 27.62 -1.26 -2.73
CA MET A 23 28.54 -2.40 -2.63
C MET A 23 28.11 -3.54 -3.57
N ALA A 24 29.09 -4.31 -4.03
CA ALA A 24 28.82 -5.53 -4.77
C ALA A 24 28.40 -6.68 -3.83
N PRO A 25 27.58 -7.65 -4.27
CA PRO A 25 27.20 -8.80 -3.43
C PRO A 25 28.38 -9.59 -2.85
N ALA A 26 29.51 -9.66 -3.58
CA ALA A 26 30.74 -10.28 -3.10
C ALA A 26 31.28 -9.57 -1.85
N GLU A 27 31.31 -8.23 -1.84
CA GLU A 27 31.78 -7.43 -0.70
C GLU A 27 30.84 -7.56 0.52
N LEU A 28 29.56 -7.80 0.27
CA LEU A 28 28.58 -8.06 1.34
C LEU A 28 28.79 -9.41 2.02
N THR A 29 29.46 -10.36 1.37
CA THR A 29 29.80 -11.66 1.96
C THR A 29 30.73 -11.49 3.16
N ASP A 30 31.64 -10.51 3.09
CA ASP A 30 32.58 -10.19 4.18
C ASP A 30 31.93 -9.40 5.33
N ARG A 31 30.69 -8.91 5.14
CA ARG A 31 29.93 -8.11 6.11
C ARG A 31 28.90 -8.92 6.90
N VAL A 32 28.82 -10.22 6.64
CA VAL A 32 27.87 -11.13 7.28
C VAL A 32 28.18 -11.24 8.77
N GLY A 33 27.13 -11.15 9.59
CA GLY A 33 27.21 -11.37 11.03
C GLY A 33 26.17 -12.37 11.54
N GLY A 34 26.52 -13.12 12.59
CA GLY A 34 25.55 -13.86 13.40
C GLY A 34 24.98 -13.04 14.56
N THR A 35 25.59 -11.90 14.86
CA THR A 35 25.23 -10.96 15.94
C THR A 35 25.43 -9.53 15.45
N HIS A 36 24.81 -8.57 16.15
CA HIS A 36 25.00 -7.15 15.94
C HIS A 36 24.84 -6.43 17.28
N ASP A 37 25.71 -5.47 17.58
CA ASP A 37 25.76 -4.81 18.91
C ASP A 37 24.44 -4.14 19.29
N SER A 38 23.79 -3.51 18.32
CA SER A 38 22.49 -2.87 18.49
C SER A 38 21.28 -3.81 18.35
N ALA A 39 21.48 -5.13 18.20
CA ALA A 39 20.36 -6.06 18.07
C ALA A 39 19.72 -6.37 19.44
N VAL A 40 18.39 -6.38 19.47
CA VAL A 40 17.60 -6.63 20.68
C VAL A 40 16.69 -7.83 20.52
N PHE A 41 16.22 -8.40 21.62
CA PHE A 41 15.21 -9.47 21.62
C PHE A 41 13.92 -8.97 22.25
N ALA A 42 12.80 -9.58 21.87
CA ALA A 42 11.52 -9.31 22.51
C ALA A 42 11.53 -9.70 23.99
N ALA A 43 10.84 -8.93 24.85
CA ALA A 43 10.69 -9.23 26.27
C ALA A 43 9.51 -10.19 26.56
N THR A 44 9.33 -11.21 25.74
CA THR A 44 8.14 -12.09 25.75
C THR A 44 8.38 -13.50 26.31
N GLY A 45 9.55 -13.74 26.93
CA GLY A 45 9.85 -14.97 27.66
C GLY A 45 10.10 -16.23 26.80
N GLY A 46 10.37 -16.08 25.51
CA GLY A 46 10.79 -17.19 24.63
C GLY A 46 12.31 -17.44 24.64
N ASP A 47 12.73 -18.57 24.05
CA ASP A 47 14.14 -18.94 23.94
C ASP A 47 14.83 -18.12 22.86
N ARG A 48 15.94 -17.46 23.20
CA ARG A 48 16.71 -16.68 22.22
C ARG A 48 17.42 -17.62 21.25
N THR A 49 17.26 -17.38 19.96
CA THR A 49 18.02 -18.09 18.93
C THR A 49 19.51 -17.86 19.14
N SER A 50 20.29 -18.93 19.20
CA SER A 50 21.75 -18.81 19.39
C SER A 50 22.43 -18.37 18.10
N GLU A 51 23.63 -17.79 18.22
CA GLU A 51 24.44 -17.44 17.05
C GLU A 51 24.75 -18.67 16.19
N LYS A 52 24.97 -19.82 16.83
CA LYS A 52 25.20 -21.10 16.14
C LYS A 52 24.01 -21.50 15.26
N ASP A 53 22.79 -21.31 15.76
CA ASP A 53 21.58 -21.63 15.01
C ASP A 53 21.38 -20.66 13.84
N LEU A 54 21.70 -19.37 14.02
CA LEU A 54 21.66 -18.37 12.95
C LEU A 54 22.67 -18.69 11.85
N ARG A 55 23.90 -19.06 12.21
CA ARG A 55 24.93 -19.50 11.25
C ARG A 55 24.48 -20.75 10.50
N ARG A 56 23.90 -21.74 11.18
CA ARG A 56 23.35 -22.95 10.55
C ARG A 56 22.21 -22.62 9.57
N LEU A 57 21.31 -21.70 9.95
CA LEU A 57 20.25 -21.22 9.05
C LEU A 57 20.86 -20.59 7.80
N ARG A 58 21.85 -19.72 7.97
CA ARG A 58 22.57 -19.08 6.87
C ARG A 58 23.21 -20.10 5.93
N GLU A 59 23.97 -21.05 6.45
CA GLU A 59 24.62 -22.09 5.65
C GLU A 59 23.62 -22.82 4.73
N LYS A 60 22.45 -23.17 5.26
CA LYS A 60 21.38 -23.80 4.48
C LYS A 60 20.82 -22.86 3.40
N VAL A 61 20.62 -21.58 3.70
CA VAL A 61 20.13 -20.59 2.74
C VAL A 61 21.16 -20.35 1.62
N VAL A 62 22.44 -20.20 1.96
CA VAL A 62 23.52 -20.01 0.99
C VAL A 62 23.67 -21.24 0.10
N ALA A 63 23.60 -22.45 0.66
CA ALA A 63 23.61 -23.68 -0.14
C ALA A 63 22.45 -23.74 -1.15
N LEU A 64 21.24 -23.30 -0.76
CA LEU A 64 20.12 -23.16 -1.70
C LEU A 64 20.39 -22.09 -2.78
N ALA A 65 21.02 -20.98 -2.40
CA ALA A 65 21.32 -19.89 -3.33
C ALA A 65 22.37 -20.33 -4.35
N GLN A 66 23.41 -21.06 -3.93
CA GLN A 66 24.44 -21.62 -4.81
C GLN A 66 23.85 -22.59 -5.84
N GLY A 67 22.89 -23.42 -5.44
CA GLY A 67 22.13 -24.27 -6.37
C GLY A 67 21.23 -23.50 -7.34
N SER A 68 21.17 -22.17 -7.22
CA SER A 68 20.38 -21.24 -8.04
C SER A 68 21.26 -20.17 -8.70
N ASN A 69 22.54 -20.49 -8.95
CA ASN A 69 23.58 -19.64 -9.55
C ASN A 69 24.16 -18.52 -8.67
N PHE A 70 23.94 -18.48 -7.35
CA PHE A 70 24.70 -17.55 -6.49
C PHE A 70 26.20 -17.88 -6.52
N PRO A 71 27.12 -16.90 -6.66
CA PRO A 71 26.89 -15.44 -6.68
C PRO A 71 26.71 -14.81 -8.08
N GLU A 72 26.72 -15.62 -9.15
CA GLU A 72 26.54 -15.18 -10.53
C GLU A 72 25.09 -14.82 -10.87
N GLU A 73 24.82 -14.36 -12.09
CA GLU A 73 23.46 -14.03 -12.51
C GLU A 73 22.56 -15.26 -12.57
N SER A 74 21.39 -15.15 -11.94
CA SER A 74 20.34 -16.18 -11.96
C SER A 74 19.27 -15.85 -12.98
N THR A 75 18.76 -16.88 -13.66
CA THR A 75 17.56 -16.78 -14.51
C THR A 75 16.30 -16.61 -13.66
N ARG A 76 15.19 -16.23 -14.32
CA ARG A 76 13.90 -16.04 -13.65
C ARG A 76 13.34 -17.34 -13.08
N GLU A 77 13.54 -18.46 -13.79
CA GLU A 77 13.08 -19.79 -13.42
C GLU A 77 13.83 -20.30 -12.17
N LEU A 78 15.15 -20.08 -12.13
CA LEU A 78 15.99 -20.41 -10.98
C LEU A 78 15.59 -19.58 -9.75
N ARG A 79 15.33 -18.27 -9.91
CA ARG A 79 14.84 -17.42 -8.81
C ARG A 79 13.49 -17.89 -8.26
N SER A 80 12.55 -18.24 -9.14
CA SER A 80 11.24 -18.76 -8.71
C SER A 80 11.37 -20.09 -7.95
N THR A 81 12.28 -20.96 -8.41
CA THR A 81 12.54 -22.26 -7.76
C THR A 81 13.24 -22.06 -6.41
N PHE A 82 14.20 -21.15 -6.34
CA PHE A 82 14.86 -20.73 -5.11
C PHE A 82 13.86 -20.22 -4.09
N ASP A 83 12.94 -19.34 -4.49
CA ASP A 83 11.95 -18.73 -3.60
C ASP A 83 10.99 -19.75 -2.98
N LEU A 84 10.56 -20.74 -3.78
CA LEU A 84 9.71 -21.82 -3.29
C LEU A 84 10.46 -22.70 -2.26
N LYS A 85 11.70 -23.07 -2.55
CA LYS A 85 12.54 -23.85 -1.62
C LYS A 85 12.87 -23.06 -0.36
N LEU A 86 13.19 -21.78 -0.50
CA LEU A 86 13.53 -20.89 0.60
C LEU A 86 12.34 -20.64 1.52
N ALA A 87 11.13 -20.47 0.99
CA ALA A 87 9.91 -20.35 1.79
C ALA A 87 9.73 -21.56 2.73
N LYS A 88 9.86 -22.77 2.19
CA LYS A 88 9.79 -24.03 2.97
C LYS A 88 10.92 -24.12 3.99
N LEU A 89 12.16 -23.78 3.60
CA LEU A 89 13.33 -23.81 4.49
C LEU A 89 13.16 -22.85 5.67
N LEU A 90 12.82 -21.58 5.42
CA LEU A 90 12.66 -20.57 6.46
C LEU A 90 11.57 -20.97 7.46
N HIS A 91 10.41 -21.43 6.99
CA HIS A 91 9.33 -21.83 7.90
C HIS A 91 9.68 -23.07 8.72
N THR A 92 10.37 -24.05 8.12
CA THR A 92 10.75 -25.30 8.79
C THR A 92 11.87 -25.10 9.81
N GLU A 93 12.91 -24.33 9.47
CA GLU A 93 14.11 -24.22 10.29
C GLU A 93 14.01 -23.14 11.37
N MET A 94 13.24 -22.07 11.14
CA MET A 94 13.30 -20.93 12.07
C MET A 94 12.61 -21.22 13.40
N GLY A 95 11.55 -22.04 13.42
CA GLY A 95 10.74 -22.25 14.64
C GLY A 95 10.23 -20.95 15.30
N ILE A 96 10.20 -19.86 14.52
CA ILE A 96 9.75 -18.54 14.94
C ILE A 96 8.22 -18.55 15.00
N VAL A 97 7.64 -17.94 16.03
CA VAL A 97 6.19 -17.85 16.17
C VAL A 97 5.62 -16.70 15.33
N PRO A 98 4.35 -16.77 14.87
CA PRO A 98 3.75 -15.73 14.03
C PRO A 98 3.80 -14.33 14.63
N ALA A 99 3.69 -14.22 15.96
CA ALA A 99 3.79 -12.94 16.66
C ALA A 99 5.19 -12.30 16.54
N GLU A 100 6.24 -13.11 16.60
CA GLU A 100 7.63 -12.66 16.42
C GLU A 100 7.91 -12.35 14.95
N ALA A 101 7.45 -13.22 14.05
CA ALA A 101 7.54 -13.06 12.60
C ALA A 101 6.73 -11.86 12.05
N ALA A 102 5.84 -11.26 12.85
CA ALA A 102 5.13 -10.04 12.49
C ALA A 102 5.98 -8.76 12.72
N SER A 103 7.10 -8.85 13.44
CA SER A 103 8.02 -7.73 13.61
C SER A 103 8.91 -7.57 12.37
N GLY A 104 8.85 -6.40 11.73
CA GLY A 104 9.72 -6.04 10.62
C GLY A 104 11.21 -6.09 10.97
N ASP A 105 11.56 -5.76 12.21
CA ASP A 105 12.95 -5.66 12.68
C ASP A 105 13.68 -7.01 12.69
N VAL A 106 12.95 -8.12 12.87
CA VAL A 106 13.50 -9.48 12.72
C VAL A 106 13.97 -9.68 11.28
N TRP A 107 13.13 -9.28 10.32
CA TRP A 107 13.42 -9.45 8.91
C TRP A 107 14.51 -8.50 8.43
N ALA A 108 14.57 -7.29 8.99
CA ALA A 108 15.66 -6.35 8.76
C ALA A 108 17.01 -6.92 9.24
N PHE A 109 17.04 -7.54 10.44
CA PHE A 109 18.23 -8.24 10.92
C PHE A 109 18.62 -9.38 9.96
N LEU A 110 17.66 -10.20 9.53
CA LEU A 110 17.93 -11.27 8.57
C LEU A 110 18.50 -10.72 7.25
N ALA A 111 17.94 -9.64 6.70
CA ALA A 111 18.32 -9.10 5.40
C ALA A 111 19.60 -8.25 5.40
N LEU A 112 19.96 -7.63 6.52
CA LEU A 112 21.10 -6.71 6.60
C LEU A 112 22.27 -7.24 7.44
N VAL A 113 22.07 -8.25 8.27
CA VAL A 113 23.14 -8.80 9.11
C VAL A 113 23.42 -10.25 8.71
N LEU A 114 22.39 -11.08 8.69
CA LEU A 114 22.59 -12.52 8.49
C LEU A 114 22.76 -12.92 7.02
N LEU A 115 22.01 -12.31 6.10
CA LEU A 115 21.94 -12.66 4.69
C LEU A 115 22.02 -11.44 3.73
N PRO A 116 22.91 -10.46 3.95
CA PRO A 116 22.99 -9.27 3.10
C PRO A 116 23.39 -9.60 1.66
N ASP A 117 24.36 -10.48 1.48
CA ASP A 117 24.81 -10.98 0.19
C ASP A 117 23.68 -11.65 -0.60
N VAL A 118 22.94 -12.57 0.02
CA VAL A 118 21.82 -13.27 -0.65
C VAL A 118 20.68 -12.30 -0.98
N ALA A 119 20.38 -11.34 -0.10
CA ALA A 119 19.32 -10.36 -0.32
C ALA A 119 19.63 -9.45 -1.53
N TYR A 120 20.86 -8.92 -1.61
CA TYR A 120 21.29 -8.00 -2.66
C TYR A 120 21.66 -8.70 -3.97
N TRP A 121 22.06 -9.97 -3.92
CA TRP A 121 22.16 -10.81 -5.12
C TRP A 121 20.79 -11.07 -5.75
N ARG A 122 19.78 -11.43 -4.94
CA ARG A 122 18.43 -11.71 -5.44
C ARG A 122 17.77 -10.47 -6.05
N TYR A 123 17.99 -9.32 -5.43
CA TYR A 123 17.50 -8.02 -5.89
C TYR A 123 18.63 -7.00 -5.92
N PRO A 124 19.32 -6.84 -7.07
CA PRO A 124 20.33 -5.81 -7.22
C PRO A 124 19.73 -4.42 -6.94
N SER A 125 20.31 -3.70 -5.98
CA SER A 125 19.79 -2.42 -5.49
C SER A 125 18.32 -2.49 -5.03
N PRO A 126 18.02 -3.25 -3.95
CA PRO A 126 16.64 -3.41 -3.48
C PRO A 126 16.13 -2.07 -2.91
N PRO A 127 14.87 -1.68 -3.14
CA PRO A 127 14.29 -0.56 -2.43
C PRO A 127 14.18 -0.88 -0.92
N GLY A 128 14.20 0.14 -0.07
CA GLY A 128 14.28 -0.04 1.38
C GLY A 128 13.13 -0.87 1.99
N ASP A 129 11.93 -0.84 1.40
CA ASP A 129 10.79 -1.67 1.85
C ASP A 129 11.06 -3.18 1.75
N ARG A 130 11.96 -3.61 0.86
CA ARG A 130 12.32 -5.01 0.68
C ARG A 130 13.29 -5.55 1.71
N VAL A 131 14.02 -4.69 2.43
CA VAL A 131 15.08 -5.13 3.37
C VAL A 131 14.97 -4.50 4.77
N LEU A 132 14.27 -3.38 4.95
CA LEU A 132 14.10 -2.73 6.25
C LEU A 132 12.91 -3.27 7.06
N GLY A 133 12.12 -4.18 6.49
CA GLY A 133 10.95 -4.75 7.16
C GLY A 133 9.76 -3.80 7.34
N THR A 134 9.75 -2.64 6.66
CA THR A 134 8.64 -1.68 6.75
C THR A 134 7.35 -2.17 6.10
N ASP A 135 7.45 -3.03 5.08
CA ASP A 135 6.33 -3.74 4.45
C ASP A 135 6.65 -5.24 4.31
N LEU A 136 6.13 -6.06 5.22
CA LEU A 136 6.30 -7.51 5.20
C LEU A 136 5.75 -8.17 3.94
N THR A 137 4.82 -7.53 3.23
CA THR A 137 4.25 -8.06 1.98
C THR A 137 5.19 -7.91 0.78
N ARG A 138 6.30 -7.18 0.95
CA ARG A 138 7.33 -6.94 -0.09
C ARG A 138 8.71 -7.38 0.34
N HIS A 139 8.91 -7.64 1.63
CA HIS A 139 10.19 -8.02 2.18
C HIS A 139 10.78 -9.28 1.53
N VAL A 140 12.09 -9.25 1.24
CA VAL A 140 12.84 -10.30 0.52
C VAL A 140 12.64 -11.68 1.16
N PHE A 141 12.78 -11.79 2.48
CA PHE A 141 12.62 -13.06 3.23
C PHE A 141 11.27 -13.20 3.94
N GLY A 142 10.84 -12.18 4.70
CA GLY A 142 9.60 -12.26 5.48
C GLY A 142 8.36 -12.66 4.69
N ARG A 143 8.21 -12.16 3.46
CA ARG A 143 7.12 -12.57 2.59
C ARG A 143 7.11 -14.07 2.27
N LEU A 144 8.28 -14.67 2.07
CA LEU A 144 8.43 -16.10 1.78
C LEU A 144 8.06 -16.94 3.00
N TRP A 145 8.51 -16.54 4.19
CA TRP A 145 8.12 -17.20 5.43
C TRP A 145 6.60 -17.13 5.67
N TRP A 146 6.00 -15.95 5.50
CA TRP A 146 4.55 -15.78 5.66
C TRP A 146 3.75 -16.57 4.63
N ARG A 147 4.24 -16.64 3.38
CA ARG A 147 3.64 -17.49 2.36
C ARG A 147 3.64 -18.96 2.80
N ALA A 148 4.77 -19.48 3.26
CA ALA A 148 4.84 -20.86 3.77
C ALA A 148 3.94 -21.06 5.00
N HIS A 149 3.92 -20.11 5.93
CA HIS A 149 3.09 -20.18 7.14
C HIS A 149 1.59 -20.25 6.84
N LEU A 150 1.11 -19.38 5.93
CA LEU A 150 -0.31 -19.29 5.60
C LEU A 150 -0.84 -20.56 4.90
N VAL A 151 0.02 -21.27 4.16
CA VAL A 151 -0.37 -22.47 3.44
C VAL A 151 -0.02 -23.77 4.17
N HIS A 152 0.77 -23.70 5.24
CA HIS A 152 1.28 -24.86 5.95
C HIS A 152 0.16 -25.72 6.55
N SER A 153 0.03 -26.96 6.10
CA SER A 153 -0.98 -27.93 6.54
C SER A 153 -0.32 -29.17 7.13
N PRO A 154 -0.08 -29.22 8.45
CA PRO A 154 0.69 -30.31 9.07
C PRO A 154 0.02 -31.69 8.99
N GLY A 155 -1.27 -31.76 8.66
CA GLY A 155 -2.00 -33.01 8.48
C GLY A 155 -1.82 -33.66 7.09
N ASP A 156 -1.23 -32.94 6.13
CA ASP A 156 -1.06 -33.45 4.76
C ASP A 156 0.28 -34.19 4.62
N PRO A 157 0.39 -35.18 3.71
CA PRO A 157 1.65 -35.90 3.45
C PRO A 157 2.80 -34.97 3.02
N ASP A 158 2.50 -33.91 2.26
CA ASP A 158 3.40 -32.78 2.05
C ASP A 158 2.75 -31.49 2.59
N PRO A 159 3.16 -31.04 3.80
CA PRO A 159 2.56 -29.87 4.45
C PRO A 159 2.68 -28.55 3.70
N TYR A 160 3.52 -28.50 2.66
CA TYR A 160 3.78 -27.30 1.87
C TYR A 160 3.36 -27.44 0.39
N SER A 161 2.63 -28.51 0.04
CA SER A 161 2.15 -28.77 -1.33
C SER A 161 1.40 -27.57 -1.93
N ALA A 162 0.63 -26.84 -1.11
CA ALA A 162 -0.09 -25.65 -1.53
C ALA A 162 0.80 -24.47 -2.00
N LEU A 163 2.11 -24.50 -1.76
CA LEU A 163 3.06 -23.52 -2.33
C LEU A 163 3.12 -23.59 -3.86
N SER A 164 2.84 -24.73 -4.47
CA SER A 164 2.90 -24.90 -5.93
C SER A 164 1.59 -24.59 -6.66
N ILE A 165 0.46 -24.46 -5.94
CA ILE A 165 -0.86 -24.16 -6.55
C ILE A 165 -0.85 -22.79 -7.23
N LEU A 166 -0.33 -21.77 -6.53
CA LEU A 166 -0.16 -20.43 -7.06
C LEU A 166 1.31 -20.07 -7.17
N GLY A 167 1.69 -19.52 -8.33
CA GLY A 167 2.98 -18.85 -8.49
C GLY A 167 3.14 -17.68 -7.50
N GLU A 168 4.38 -17.29 -7.21
CA GLU A 168 4.71 -16.25 -6.23
C GLU A 168 3.93 -14.94 -6.46
N ALA A 169 3.95 -14.44 -7.70
CA ALA A 169 3.29 -13.20 -8.06
C ALA A 169 1.76 -13.22 -7.87
N ALA A 170 1.14 -14.41 -7.95
CA ALA A 170 -0.28 -14.60 -7.73
C ALA A 170 -0.58 -14.63 -6.21
N PHE A 171 0.20 -15.40 -5.44
CA PHE A 171 0.09 -15.39 -3.99
C PHE A 171 0.33 -14.01 -3.38
N ASP A 172 1.28 -13.25 -3.92
CA ASP A 172 1.56 -11.86 -3.53
C ASP A 172 0.33 -10.97 -3.65
N GLN A 173 -0.58 -11.21 -4.60
CA GLN A 173 -1.83 -10.47 -4.68
C GLN A 173 -2.73 -10.75 -3.48
N ILE A 174 -2.80 -12.00 -3.03
CA ILE A 174 -3.56 -12.37 -1.84
C ILE A 174 -2.90 -11.74 -0.61
N TYR A 175 -1.59 -11.93 -0.45
CA TYR A 175 -0.85 -11.49 0.72
C TYR A 175 -0.75 -9.97 0.84
N ALA A 176 -0.67 -9.22 -0.27
CA ALA A 176 -0.75 -7.76 -0.26
C ALA A 176 -2.05 -7.22 0.39
N ARG A 177 -3.09 -8.06 0.48
CA ARG A 177 -4.37 -7.75 1.13
C ARG A 177 -4.45 -8.33 2.55
N ARG A 178 -3.29 -8.47 3.23
CA ARG A 178 -3.13 -9.10 4.55
C ARG A 178 -4.15 -8.66 5.60
N LYS A 179 -4.48 -7.37 5.66
CA LYS A 179 -5.41 -6.82 6.67
C LYS A 179 -6.86 -7.27 6.48
N ALA A 180 -7.25 -7.70 5.28
CA ALA A 180 -8.63 -8.03 4.94
C ALA A 180 -8.82 -9.50 4.55
N LEU A 181 -7.90 -10.07 3.77
CA LEU A 181 -8.03 -11.43 3.22
C LEU A 181 -6.78 -12.28 3.50
N GLY A 182 -5.59 -11.76 3.18
CA GLY A 182 -4.33 -12.53 3.19
C GLY A 182 -3.69 -12.74 4.56
N GLY A 183 -4.41 -12.46 5.65
CA GLY A 183 -3.91 -12.58 7.02
C GLY A 183 -4.33 -13.87 7.73
N SER A 184 -5.41 -14.50 7.28
CA SER A 184 -5.90 -15.74 7.88
C SER A 184 -5.46 -16.97 7.10
N PRO A 185 -4.79 -17.95 7.75
CA PRO A 185 -4.52 -19.25 7.14
C PRO A 185 -5.80 -19.96 6.68
N TYR A 186 -6.92 -19.81 7.40
CA TYR A 186 -8.17 -20.48 7.08
C TYR A 186 -8.73 -20.01 5.73
N LEU A 187 -8.87 -18.69 5.56
CA LEU A 187 -9.34 -18.10 4.31
C LEU A 187 -8.35 -18.30 3.16
N VAL A 188 -7.05 -18.15 3.40
CA VAL A 188 -6.03 -18.35 2.35
C VAL A 188 -6.05 -19.79 1.83
N LYS A 189 -6.15 -20.79 2.71
CA LYS A 189 -6.26 -22.19 2.30
C LYS A 189 -7.56 -22.48 1.56
N ALA A 190 -8.69 -21.91 1.99
CA ALA A 190 -9.95 -22.06 1.26
C ALA A 190 -9.87 -21.44 -0.15
N ILE A 191 -9.26 -20.26 -0.28
CA ILE A 191 -8.98 -19.63 -1.58
C ILE A 191 -8.15 -20.56 -2.45
N LEU A 192 -7.05 -21.12 -1.92
CA LEU A 192 -6.17 -22.01 -2.68
C LEU A 192 -6.88 -23.30 -3.09
N ARG A 193 -7.65 -23.91 -2.19
CA ARG A 193 -8.42 -25.13 -2.47
C ARG A 193 -9.47 -24.90 -3.55
N VAL A 194 -10.23 -23.81 -3.46
CA VAL A 194 -11.20 -23.45 -4.51
C VAL A 194 -10.48 -23.15 -5.82
N TRP A 195 -9.38 -22.39 -5.77
CA TRP A 195 -8.59 -22.04 -6.95
C TRP A 195 -8.04 -23.27 -7.69
N ASP A 196 -7.49 -24.24 -6.95
CA ASP A 196 -6.95 -25.49 -7.48
C ASP A 196 -8.02 -26.36 -8.18
N SER A 197 -9.29 -26.21 -7.77
CA SER A 197 -10.41 -26.88 -8.43
C SER A 197 -10.88 -26.22 -9.73
N LEU A 198 -10.35 -25.05 -10.11
CA LEU A 198 -10.84 -24.33 -11.30
C LEU A 198 -10.11 -24.74 -12.58
N ASN A 199 -10.84 -24.89 -13.68
CA ASN A 199 -10.24 -25.01 -15.01
C ASN A 199 -10.12 -23.63 -15.68
N LEU A 200 -8.97 -22.97 -15.52
CA LEU A 200 -8.70 -21.63 -16.05
C LEU A 200 -7.85 -21.60 -17.32
N HIS A 201 -7.70 -22.73 -18.02
CA HIS A 201 -6.76 -22.86 -19.15
C HIS A 201 -7.05 -21.91 -20.33
N GLU A 202 -8.31 -21.49 -20.49
CA GLU A 202 -8.71 -20.50 -21.51
C GLU A 202 -8.60 -19.04 -21.04
N PHE A 203 -8.22 -18.81 -19.79
CA PHE A 203 -8.22 -17.50 -19.16
C PHE A 203 -6.81 -17.04 -18.81
N LYS A 204 -6.63 -15.72 -18.76
CA LYS A 204 -5.48 -15.14 -18.07
C LYS A 204 -5.71 -15.26 -16.57
N GLU A 205 -5.20 -16.31 -15.94
CA GLU A 205 -5.36 -16.60 -14.50
C GLU A 205 -5.18 -15.37 -13.61
N ARG A 206 -4.14 -14.57 -13.89
CA ARG A 206 -3.87 -13.33 -13.14
C ARG A 206 -5.04 -12.34 -13.18
N GLN A 207 -5.71 -12.20 -14.31
CA GLN A 207 -6.84 -11.29 -14.46
C GLN A 207 -8.06 -11.80 -13.67
N VAL A 208 -8.32 -13.10 -13.73
CA VAL A 208 -9.39 -13.76 -12.96
C VAL A 208 -9.12 -13.58 -11.46
N LEU A 209 -7.88 -13.81 -11.02
CA LEU A 209 -7.48 -13.69 -9.62
C LEU A 209 -7.67 -12.26 -9.11
N ILE A 210 -7.28 -11.25 -9.91
CA ILE A 210 -7.45 -9.85 -9.52
C ILE A 210 -8.94 -9.50 -9.37
N ASP A 211 -9.78 -9.87 -10.33
CA ASP A 211 -11.22 -9.59 -10.25
C ASP A 211 -11.86 -10.31 -9.05
N PHE A 212 -11.52 -11.59 -8.86
CA PHE A 212 -11.97 -12.42 -7.75
C PHE A 212 -11.61 -11.79 -6.39
N LEU A 213 -10.34 -11.44 -6.18
CA LEU A 213 -9.90 -10.81 -4.94
C LEU A 213 -10.54 -9.44 -4.72
N MET A 214 -10.81 -8.67 -5.78
CA MET A 214 -11.50 -7.39 -5.66
C MET A 214 -12.96 -7.55 -5.25
N ARG A 215 -13.65 -8.62 -5.68
CA ARG A 215 -15.00 -8.94 -5.22
C ARG A 215 -15.01 -9.40 -3.78
N LEU A 216 -14.08 -10.28 -3.38
CA LEU A 216 -13.93 -10.68 -1.99
C LEU A 216 -13.69 -9.47 -1.07
N LEU A 217 -12.86 -8.50 -1.49
CA LEU A 217 -12.68 -7.25 -0.73
C LEU A 217 -13.96 -6.42 -0.58
N ARG A 218 -14.84 -6.42 -1.60
CA ARG A 218 -16.14 -5.74 -1.53
C ARG A 218 -17.13 -6.47 -0.64
N LEU A 219 -17.00 -7.79 -0.55
CA LEU A 219 -17.85 -8.65 0.26
C LEU A 219 -17.43 -8.68 1.74
N GLY A 220 -16.15 -8.52 2.04
CA GLY A 220 -15.59 -8.59 3.40
C GLY A 220 -16.27 -7.72 4.48
N PRO A 221 -16.79 -6.50 4.19
CA PRO A 221 -17.58 -5.74 5.15
C PRO A 221 -18.93 -6.37 5.52
N PHE A 222 -19.46 -7.26 4.69
CA PHE A 222 -20.78 -7.88 4.85
C PHE A 222 -20.69 -9.35 5.28
N VAL A 223 -19.57 -10.02 5.01
CA VAL A 223 -19.36 -11.44 5.30
C VAL A 223 -18.13 -11.62 6.17
N ALA A 224 -18.34 -12.21 7.35
CA ALA A 224 -17.25 -12.68 8.20
C ALA A 224 -16.78 -14.07 7.72
N PHE A 225 -15.86 -14.10 6.75
CA PHE A 225 -15.37 -15.35 6.15
C PHE A 225 -14.82 -16.35 7.18
N GLU A 226 -14.16 -15.85 8.23
CA GLU A 226 -13.62 -16.67 9.33
C GLU A 226 -14.69 -17.37 10.16
N ALA A 227 -15.94 -16.88 10.14
CA ALA A 227 -17.05 -17.46 10.88
C ALA A 227 -17.80 -18.53 10.06
N LEU A 228 -17.53 -18.64 8.76
CA LEU A 228 -18.14 -19.65 7.90
C LEU A 228 -17.47 -21.00 8.13
N ASN A 229 -18.26 -22.07 8.16
CA ASN A 229 -17.72 -23.42 8.08
C ASN A 229 -17.11 -23.68 6.69
N THR A 230 -16.38 -24.79 6.57
CA THR A 230 -15.56 -25.08 5.39
C THR A 230 -16.38 -25.17 4.11
N ASP A 231 -17.52 -25.85 4.15
CA ASP A 231 -18.38 -26.03 2.98
C ASP A 231 -19.07 -24.72 2.56
N ALA A 232 -19.55 -23.94 3.52
CA ALA A 232 -20.18 -22.65 3.26
C ALA A 232 -19.17 -21.64 2.73
N LEU A 233 -17.95 -21.63 3.26
CA LEU A 233 -16.87 -20.78 2.76
C LEU A 233 -16.52 -21.15 1.32
N ASP A 234 -16.34 -22.43 1.01
CA ASP A 234 -16.02 -22.87 -0.34
C ASP A 234 -17.14 -22.56 -1.34
N ALA A 235 -18.41 -22.71 -0.92
CA ALA A 235 -19.56 -22.33 -1.74
C ALA A 235 -19.59 -20.82 -2.03
N GLU A 236 -19.35 -19.99 -1.02
CA GLU A 236 -19.28 -18.53 -1.18
C GLU A 236 -18.12 -18.14 -2.11
N LEU A 237 -16.93 -18.70 -1.91
CA LEU A 237 -15.78 -18.44 -2.76
C LEU A 237 -16.02 -18.87 -4.21
N ARG A 238 -16.65 -20.03 -4.45
CA ARG A 238 -17.05 -20.50 -5.79
C ARG A 238 -18.05 -19.56 -6.45
N SER A 239 -19.04 -19.07 -5.71
CA SER A 239 -20.00 -18.08 -6.19
C SER A 239 -19.30 -16.79 -6.64
N VAL A 240 -18.35 -16.29 -5.85
CA VAL A 240 -17.60 -15.08 -6.20
C VAL A 240 -16.70 -15.29 -7.41
N VAL A 241 -16.07 -16.46 -7.56
CA VAL A 241 -15.30 -16.82 -8.77
C VAL A 241 -16.21 -16.87 -9.99
N GLU A 242 -17.40 -17.47 -9.87
CA GLU A 242 -18.39 -17.52 -10.96
C GLU A 242 -18.72 -16.11 -11.45
N GLU A 243 -19.00 -15.18 -10.53
CA GLU A 243 -19.26 -13.79 -10.89
C GLU A 243 -18.09 -13.13 -11.63
N SER A 244 -16.85 -13.43 -11.20
CA SER A 244 -15.64 -12.92 -11.86
C SER A 244 -15.49 -13.43 -13.28
N VAL A 245 -15.64 -14.73 -13.50
CA VAL A 245 -15.57 -15.34 -14.83
C VAL A 245 -16.67 -14.76 -15.74
N ARG A 246 -17.91 -14.68 -15.24
CA ARG A 246 -19.03 -14.08 -15.98
C ARG A 246 -18.75 -12.64 -16.39
N ALA A 247 -18.19 -11.82 -15.49
CA ALA A 247 -17.88 -10.42 -15.79
C ALA A 247 -16.79 -10.27 -16.85
N ILE A 248 -15.75 -11.12 -16.81
CA ILE A 248 -14.67 -11.13 -17.80
C ILE A 248 -15.20 -11.56 -19.19
N LEU A 249 -16.06 -12.58 -19.24
CA LEU A 249 -16.66 -13.05 -20.49
C LEU A 249 -17.61 -12.01 -21.11
N LYS A 250 -18.43 -11.33 -20.29
CA LYS A 250 -19.30 -10.24 -20.75
C LYS A 250 -18.51 -9.08 -21.37
N ALA A 251 -17.35 -8.75 -20.80
CA ALA A 251 -16.48 -7.72 -21.35
C ALA A 251 -15.89 -8.09 -22.72
N THR A 252 -15.94 -9.37 -23.11
CA THR A 252 -15.46 -9.90 -24.39
C THR A 252 -16.60 -10.12 -25.40
N SER A 253 -17.80 -9.59 -25.15
CA SER A 253 -18.99 -9.68 -26.03
C SER A 253 -19.49 -11.10 -26.32
N ALA A 254 -19.28 -12.05 -25.40
CA ALA A 254 -19.85 -13.40 -25.53
C ALA A 254 -21.37 -13.42 -25.34
N SER A 255 -22.08 -14.30 -26.06
CA SER A 255 -23.52 -14.48 -25.88
C SER A 255 -23.84 -15.10 -24.49
N PRO A 256 -25.04 -14.86 -23.92
CA PRO A 256 -25.40 -15.41 -22.61
C PRO A 256 -25.28 -16.94 -22.49
N GLN A 257 -25.62 -17.68 -23.57
CA GLN A 257 -25.54 -19.14 -23.61
C GLN A 257 -24.09 -19.64 -23.62
N GLU A 258 -23.20 -18.96 -24.35
CA GLU A 258 -21.77 -19.26 -24.35
C GLU A 258 -21.13 -18.96 -22.99
N ILE A 259 -21.57 -17.90 -22.31
CA ILE A 259 -21.11 -17.56 -20.96
C ILE A 259 -21.45 -18.69 -19.99
N ASP A 260 -22.69 -19.17 -19.98
CA ASP A 260 -23.12 -20.24 -19.08
C ASP A 260 -22.35 -21.54 -19.34
N ALA A 261 -22.14 -21.91 -20.61
CA ALA A 261 -21.37 -23.09 -20.97
C ALA A 261 -19.92 -22.99 -20.48
N ARG A 262 -19.25 -21.85 -20.70
CA ARG A 262 -17.85 -21.65 -20.29
C ARG A 262 -17.68 -21.57 -18.78
N VAL A 263 -18.60 -20.91 -18.08
CA VAL A 263 -18.62 -20.88 -16.60
C VAL A 263 -18.73 -22.29 -16.04
N LYS A 264 -19.62 -23.12 -16.60
CA LYS A 264 -19.77 -24.50 -16.16
C LYS A 264 -18.49 -25.30 -16.36
N ILE A 265 -17.77 -25.11 -17.47
CA ILE A 265 -16.47 -25.74 -17.71
C ILE A 265 -15.47 -25.32 -16.63
N VAL A 266 -15.35 -24.02 -16.34
CA VAL A 266 -14.43 -23.50 -15.31
C VAL A 266 -14.70 -24.11 -13.94
N LEU A 267 -15.98 -24.16 -13.52
CA LEU A 267 -16.38 -24.66 -12.21
C LEU A 267 -16.43 -26.20 -12.11
N SER A 268 -16.36 -26.91 -13.25
CA SER A 268 -16.37 -28.37 -13.30
C SER A 268 -14.99 -29.02 -13.12
N GLY A 269 -13.94 -28.22 -12.94
CA GLY A 269 -12.62 -28.74 -12.62
C GLY A 269 -12.67 -29.58 -11.34
N SER A 270 -12.30 -30.85 -11.47
CA SER A 270 -12.34 -31.86 -10.40
C SER A 270 -13.73 -32.10 -9.77
N ALA A 271 -14.71 -32.48 -10.60
CA ALA A 271 -15.96 -33.08 -10.15
C ALA A 271 -15.76 -34.54 -9.68
N LEU A 272 -15.12 -34.74 -8.53
CA LEU A 272 -15.28 -35.94 -7.71
C LEU A 272 -15.38 -35.51 -6.24
N GLY A 273 -16.59 -35.23 -5.77
CA GLY A 273 -16.85 -35.05 -4.33
C GLY A 273 -18.01 -34.12 -3.98
N HIS A 274 -19.20 -34.71 -3.87
CA HIS A 274 -20.35 -34.26 -3.06
C HIS A 274 -21.00 -32.90 -3.37
N ALA A 275 -22.15 -32.96 -4.05
CA ALA A 275 -23.20 -31.95 -3.96
C ALA A 275 -24.03 -32.16 -2.68
N PRO A 276 -24.57 -31.08 -2.08
CA PRO A 276 -26.02 -30.98 -2.16
C PRO A 276 -26.54 -29.58 -2.53
N SER A 277 -27.71 -29.65 -3.15
CA SER A 277 -28.62 -28.57 -3.56
C SER A 277 -29.22 -27.82 -2.36
N VAL A 278 -29.24 -26.48 -2.41
CA VAL A 278 -30.22 -25.66 -1.66
C VAL A 278 -30.61 -24.40 -2.47
N SER A 279 -31.91 -24.22 -2.66
CA SER A 279 -32.57 -23.10 -3.35
C SER A 279 -32.68 -21.83 -2.47
N PRO A 280 -32.87 -20.63 -3.06
CA PRO A 280 -32.67 -19.36 -2.37
C PRO A 280 -33.88 -18.97 -1.49
N ARG A 281 -33.61 -18.45 -0.29
CA ARG A 281 -34.63 -17.81 0.56
C ARG A 281 -34.37 -16.31 0.70
N LYS A 282 -35.48 -15.57 0.62
CA LYS A 282 -35.63 -14.11 0.62
C LYS A 282 -35.08 -13.47 1.89
N GLY A 283 -34.37 -12.36 1.74
CA GLY A 283 -33.85 -11.55 2.85
C GLY A 283 -34.93 -10.71 3.54
N PRO A 284 -34.62 -10.10 4.70
CA PRO A 284 -35.48 -9.08 5.30
C PRO A 284 -34.95 -7.66 5.09
N THR A 285 -35.93 -6.81 4.78
CA THR A 285 -36.00 -5.36 4.68
C THR A 285 -35.33 -4.62 5.85
N VAL A 286 -34.47 -3.63 5.55
CA VAL A 286 -33.99 -2.65 6.53
C VAL A 286 -34.75 -1.34 6.36
N ILE A 287 -35.39 -0.94 7.46
CA ILE A 287 -36.19 0.28 7.62
C ILE A 287 -35.26 1.51 7.60
N ARG A 288 -35.57 2.47 6.71
CA ARG A 288 -35.00 3.82 6.74
C ARG A 288 -35.78 4.67 7.74
N THR A 289 -35.09 5.27 8.69
CA THR A 289 -35.61 6.36 9.53
C THR A 289 -34.77 7.61 9.31
N SER A 290 -35.41 8.59 8.68
CA SER A 290 -35.03 10.01 8.61
C SER A 290 -35.45 10.74 9.88
N LEU A 291 -34.73 11.80 10.29
CA LEU A 291 -35.21 12.97 11.06
C LEU A 291 -34.06 14.00 11.22
N PRO A 292 -34.31 15.28 11.56
CA PRO A 292 -34.19 16.40 10.61
C PRO A 292 -33.17 17.47 11.01
N ALA A 293 -33.06 18.48 10.14
CA ALA A 293 -32.34 19.73 10.37
C ALA A 293 -33.05 20.64 11.39
N ALA A 294 -32.26 21.34 12.21
CA ALA A 294 -32.65 22.57 12.90
C ALA A 294 -31.45 23.52 12.95
N THR A 295 -31.73 24.79 12.65
CA THR A 295 -30.82 25.92 12.50
C THR A 295 -30.76 26.78 13.77
N THR A 296 -29.63 27.50 13.93
CA THR A 296 -29.44 28.81 14.63
C THR A 296 -29.69 28.82 16.16
N ASP A 297 -28.98 29.56 17.02
CA ASP A 297 -28.06 30.67 16.86
C ASP A 297 -27.23 30.85 18.15
N GLU A 298 -26.23 31.73 18.07
CA GLU A 298 -25.78 32.65 19.13
C GLU A 298 -25.62 32.14 20.58
N ALA A 299 -24.40 31.70 20.93
CA ALA A 299 -23.76 32.05 22.21
C ALA A 299 -22.32 31.51 22.26
N SER A 300 -21.35 32.30 21.79
CA SER A 300 -20.17 32.67 22.58
C SER A 300 -19.24 33.55 21.74
N ARG A 301 -19.73 34.76 21.43
CA ARG A 301 -18.84 35.91 21.25
C ARG A 301 -18.45 36.36 22.64
N ARG A 302 -17.19 36.16 23.03
CA ARG A 302 -16.35 37.02 23.90
C ARG A 302 -15.18 36.19 24.45
N GLN A 303 -14.01 36.83 24.55
CA GLN A 303 -12.67 36.33 24.90
C GLN A 303 -11.91 35.80 23.67
N ASP A 304 -10.81 36.38 23.17
CA ASP A 304 -9.89 37.37 23.73
C ASP A 304 -9.33 38.27 22.62
N GLU A 305 -9.47 39.58 22.81
CA GLU A 305 -8.56 40.56 22.24
C GLU A 305 -7.38 40.71 23.20
N ARG A 306 -6.16 40.41 22.74
CA ARG A 306 -4.94 41.17 23.08
C ARG A 306 -3.73 40.72 22.24
N THR A 307 -3.31 41.66 21.40
CA THR A 307 -1.93 42.03 21.05
C THR A 307 -0.93 40.96 20.60
N GLY A 308 -0.57 41.05 19.31
CA GLY A 308 0.61 40.43 18.73
C GLY A 308 0.42 40.30 17.22
N LEU A 309 0.83 41.34 16.48
CA LEU A 309 0.94 41.45 15.01
C LEU A 309 0.44 40.22 14.21
N ARG A 310 -0.87 40.17 13.90
CA ARG A 310 -1.45 39.09 13.08
C ARG A 310 -0.99 39.22 11.64
N VAL A 311 -0.07 38.37 11.22
CA VAL A 311 0.08 38.03 9.79
C VAL A 311 -1.12 37.17 9.43
N SER A 312 -2.23 37.81 9.03
CA SER A 312 -3.44 37.08 8.63
C SER A 312 -3.19 36.38 7.28
N PRO A 313 -3.70 35.14 7.08
CA PRO A 313 -3.61 34.46 5.79
C PRO A 313 -4.31 35.28 4.69
N ALA A 314 -3.72 35.32 3.49
CA ALA A 314 -4.34 36.00 2.34
C ALA A 314 -5.64 35.27 1.92
N PRO A 315 -6.63 35.96 1.35
CA PRO A 315 -7.82 35.29 0.83
C PRO A 315 -7.47 34.34 -0.33
N TYR A 316 -8.07 33.14 -0.33
CA TYR A 316 -7.92 32.19 -1.42
C TYR A 316 -8.71 32.60 -2.67
N SER A 317 -8.03 32.63 -3.82
CA SER A 317 -8.64 32.84 -5.14
C SER A 317 -8.76 31.51 -5.88
N ALA A 318 -10.00 31.09 -6.17
CA ALA A 318 -10.26 29.87 -6.94
C ALA A 318 -10.18 30.16 -8.44
N TYR A 319 -9.84 29.16 -9.25
CA TYR A 319 -9.95 29.29 -10.70
C TYR A 319 -11.42 29.26 -11.15
N GLU A 320 -11.88 30.34 -11.79
CA GLU A 320 -13.25 30.50 -12.33
C GLU A 320 -13.28 30.60 -13.87
N GLY A 321 -12.20 30.20 -14.55
CA GLY A 321 -12.12 30.29 -16.01
C GLY A 321 -12.88 29.18 -16.77
N PRO A 322 -12.85 29.22 -18.12
CA PRO A 322 -13.59 28.30 -18.97
C PRO A 322 -13.08 26.84 -18.87
N SER A 323 -13.95 25.89 -19.23
CA SER A 323 -13.58 24.49 -19.34
C SER A 323 -12.60 24.25 -20.49
N PHE A 324 -11.61 23.41 -20.25
CA PHE A 324 -10.60 23.04 -21.24
C PHE A 324 -11.02 21.86 -22.14
N GLY A 325 -12.17 21.21 -21.87
CA GLY A 325 -12.59 19.98 -22.54
C GLY A 325 -12.14 18.69 -21.82
N ASP A 326 -12.52 17.51 -22.33
CA ASP A 326 -12.15 16.23 -21.70
C ASP A 326 -10.64 15.96 -21.85
N PRO A 327 -9.88 15.80 -20.73
CA PRO A 327 -8.45 15.50 -20.75
C PRO A 327 -8.06 14.27 -21.58
N ARG A 328 -8.98 13.35 -21.86
CA ARG A 328 -8.71 12.16 -22.67
C ARG A 328 -8.66 12.45 -24.16
N VAL A 329 -9.35 13.50 -24.60
CA VAL A 329 -9.47 13.87 -26.01
C VAL A 329 -8.43 14.92 -26.39
N LEU A 330 -8.06 15.80 -25.44
CA LEU A 330 -7.09 16.87 -25.65
C LEU A 330 -5.70 16.35 -26.01
N GLY A 331 -4.98 17.13 -26.82
CA GLY A 331 -3.57 16.90 -27.12
C GLY A 331 -2.66 17.13 -25.91
N LEU A 332 -1.44 16.60 -25.95
CA LEU A 332 -0.47 16.74 -24.85
C LEU A 332 -0.14 18.20 -24.51
N LYS A 333 -0.02 19.06 -25.54
CA LYS A 333 0.28 20.49 -25.39
C LYS A 333 -0.89 21.25 -24.75
N GLU A 334 -2.11 21.03 -25.22
CA GLU A 334 -3.33 21.65 -24.70
C GLU A 334 -3.57 21.26 -23.24
N ARG A 335 -3.33 20.00 -22.87
CA ARG A 335 -3.38 19.56 -21.47
C ARG A 335 -2.34 20.29 -20.61
N ALA A 336 -1.13 20.51 -21.12
CA ALA A 336 -0.08 21.20 -20.38
C ALA A 336 -0.42 22.68 -20.15
N GLU A 337 -0.96 23.35 -21.17
CA GLU A 337 -1.47 24.73 -21.08
C GLU A 337 -2.65 24.86 -20.10
N ALA A 338 -3.53 23.84 -20.05
CA ALA A 338 -4.62 23.79 -19.07
C ALA A 338 -4.10 23.70 -17.62
N VAL A 339 -3.12 22.83 -17.37
CA VAL A 339 -2.47 22.72 -16.04
C VAL A 339 -1.78 24.03 -15.67
N GLU A 340 -1.04 24.64 -16.58
CA GLU A 340 -0.37 25.93 -16.37
C GLU A 340 -1.35 27.05 -16.04
N THR A 341 -2.46 27.14 -16.78
CA THR A 341 -3.48 28.18 -16.59
C THR A 341 -4.11 28.11 -15.20
N VAL A 342 -4.40 26.90 -14.71
CA VAL A 342 -4.94 26.70 -13.36
C VAL A 342 -3.91 27.07 -12.28
N VAL A 343 -2.65 26.65 -12.44
CA VAL A 343 -1.58 26.97 -11.48
C VAL A 343 -1.27 28.47 -11.46
N ARG A 344 -1.31 29.14 -12.62
CA ARG A 344 -1.12 30.60 -12.70
C ARG A 344 -2.21 31.36 -11.93
N ALA A 345 -3.45 30.88 -11.99
CA ALA A 345 -4.59 31.54 -11.36
C ALA A 345 -4.71 31.26 -9.86
N GLU A 346 -4.56 30.00 -9.43
CA GLU A 346 -4.67 29.66 -8.01
C GLU A 346 -3.36 29.91 -7.25
N GLY A 347 -2.19 29.92 -7.92
CA GLY A 347 -0.86 30.02 -7.31
C GLY A 347 -0.27 28.64 -6.97
N PRO A 348 0.60 28.52 -5.95
CA PRO A 348 1.14 27.23 -5.52
C PRO A 348 0.02 26.27 -5.08
N VAL A 349 -0.12 25.14 -5.77
CA VAL A 349 -1.23 24.19 -5.58
C VAL A 349 -0.78 22.75 -5.74
N THR A 350 -1.50 21.82 -5.12
CA THR A 350 -1.23 20.38 -5.28
C THR A 350 -1.69 19.91 -6.66
N ALA A 351 -0.96 18.96 -7.27
CA ALA A 351 -1.34 18.40 -8.56
C ALA A 351 -2.74 17.75 -8.53
N LEU A 352 -3.12 17.14 -7.40
CA LEU A 352 -4.46 16.61 -7.17
C LEU A 352 -5.56 17.67 -7.33
N ARG A 353 -5.35 18.89 -6.79
CA ARG A 353 -6.29 20.01 -6.89
C ARG A 353 -6.46 20.42 -8.35
N VAL A 354 -5.36 20.61 -9.06
CA VAL A 354 -5.38 20.98 -10.49
C VAL A 354 -6.15 19.95 -11.31
N PHE A 355 -5.92 18.66 -11.07
CA PHE A 355 -6.60 17.62 -11.84
C PHE A 355 -8.10 17.53 -11.52
N ARG A 356 -8.50 17.78 -10.26
CA ARG A 356 -9.91 17.86 -9.86
C ARG A 356 -10.60 19.06 -10.51
N ILE A 357 -9.94 20.21 -10.61
CA ILE A 357 -10.47 21.39 -11.31
C ILE A 357 -10.69 21.08 -12.79
N ILE A 358 -9.65 20.59 -13.48
CA ILE A 358 -9.74 20.32 -14.93
C ILE A 358 -10.83 19.28 -15.23
N THR A 359 -10.87 18.17 -14.47
CA THR A 359 -11.89 17.13 -14.69
C THR A 359 -13.29 17.61 -14.30
N GLY A 360 -13.43 18.35 -13.19
CA GLY A 360 -14.68 18.93 -12.74
C GLY A 360 -15.29 19.92 -13.74
N LEU A 361 -14.47 20.81 -14.30
CA LEU A 361 -14.90 21.73 -15.36
C LEU A 361 -15.27 21.01 -16.66
N ALA A 362 -14.66 19.86 -16.94
CA ALA A 362 -15.04 18.99 -18.06
C ALA A 362 -16.30 18.15 -17.79
N GLY A 363 -16.93 18.27 -16.61
CA GLY A 363 -18.09 17.45 -16.22
C GLY A 363 -17.74 15.98 -15.95
N THR A 364 -16.46 15.64 -15.82
CA THR A 364 -15.98 14.28 -15.60
C THR A 364 -15.41 14.12 -14.19
N ARG A 365 -15.48 12.91 -13.63
CA ARG A 365 -14.78 12.61 -12.36
C ARG A 365 -13.34 12.22 -12.64
N LEU A 366 -12.44 12.59 -11.74
CA LEU A 366 -11.04 12.14 -11.76
C LEU A 366 -10.99 10.60 -11.64
N ARG A 367 -10.76 9.94 -12.78
CA ARG A 367 -10.51 8.49 -12.89
C ARG A 367 -9.04 8.26 -13.28
N GLU A 368 -8.56 7.04 -13.08
CA GLU A 368 -7.16 6.67 -13.33
C GLU A 368 -6.69 7.01 -14.77
N SER A 369 -7.54 6.80 -15.78
CA SER A 369 -7.21 7.14 -17.17
C SER A 369 -6.99 8.64 -17.38
N ALA A 370 -7.85 9.51 -16.85
CA ALA A 370 -7.68 10.97 -16.95
C ALA A 370 -6.46 11.44 -16.14
N ALA A 371 -6.25 10.86 -14.95
CA ALA A 371 -5.10 11.17 -14.11
C ALA A 371 -3.77 10.85 -14.81
N ARG A 372 -3.66 9.71 -15.52
CA ARG A 372 -2.45 9.36 -16.28
C ARG A 372 -2.09 10.40 -17.35
N HIS A 373 -3.07 10.83 -18.14
CA HIS A 373 -2.85 11.84 -19.20
C HIS A 373 -2.46 13.21 -18.62
N LEU A 374 -3.05 13.59 -17.47
CA LEU A 374 -2.72 14.84 -16.79
C LEU A 374 -1.33 14.79 -16.14
N VAL A 375 -0.93 13.66 -15.55
CA VAL A 375 0.44 13.46 -15.03
C VAL A 375 1.46 13.56 -16.17
N GLU A 376 1.19 12.97 -17.33
CA GLU A 376 2.05 13.09 -18.51
C GLU A 376 2.18 14.54 -18.98
N ALA A 377 1.05 15.27 -19.03
CA ALA A 377 1.03 16.68 -19.38
C ALA A 377 1.81 17.55 -18.37
N THR A 378 1.70 17.28 -17.07
CA THR A 378 2.49 18.03 -16.08
C THR A 378 3.98 17.73 -16.19
N LYS A 379 4.37 16.47 -16.45
CA LYS A 379 5.78 16.13 -16.73
C LYS A 379 6.30 16.87 -17.96
N TYR A 380 5.47 16.98 -19.00
CA TYR A 380 5.80 17.75 -20.19
C TYR A 380 5.96 19.25 -19.89
N ALA A 381 5.04 19.85 -19.13
CA ALA A 381 5.09 21.25 -18.71
C ALA A 381 6.35 21.57 -17.90
N VAL A 382 6.77 20.67 -17.00
CA VAL A 382 7.99 20.82 -16.20
C VAL A 382 9.24 20.75 -17.06
N ARG A 383 9.32 19.80 -18.00
CA ARG A 383 10.46 19.70 -18.94
C ARG A 383 10.59 20.93 -19.84
N ARG A 384 9.48 21.60 -20.14
CA ARG A 384 9.43 22.83 -20.95
C ARG A 384 9.59 24.11 -20.12
N ASN A 385 9.88 23.98 -18.82
CA ASN A 385 10.01 25.08 -17.88
C ASN A 385 8.75 25.98 -17.81
N MET A 386 7.56 25.41 -18.08
CA MET A 386 6.26 26.10 -17.94
C MET A 386 5.80 26.07 -16.47
N LEU A 387 6.19 25.03 -15.74
CA LEU A 387 5.85 24.81 -14.34
C LEU A 387 7.08 24.29 -13.59
N ALA A 388 7.21 24.70 -12.33
CA ALA A 388 8.15 24.11 -11.40
C ALA A 388 7.40 23.14 -10.48
N VAL A 389 8.07 22.01 -10.19
CA VAL A 389 7.59 21.01 -9.23
C VAL A 389 8.53 21.00 -8.06
N GLU A 390 7.96 21.14 -6.87
CA GLU A 390 8.72 20.89 -5.67
C GLU A 390 8.68 19.39 -5.34
N ASN A 391 9.81 18.73 -5.54
CA ASN A 391 9.94 17.28 -5.37
C ASN A 391 10.31 16.93 -3.92
N GLN A 392 9.36 16.36 -3.20
CA GLN A 392 9.61 15.11 -2.48
C GLN A 392 8.50 14.14 -2.89
N VAL A 393 8.85 13.09 -3.62
CA VAL A 393 7.89 12.05 -4.04
C VAL A 393 7.43 11.31 -2.77
N GLY A 394 6.37 11.83 -2.16
CA GLY A 394 5.73 11.23 -0.98
C GLY A 394 4.86 10.02 -1.33
N ARG A 395 4.15 9.49 -0.34
CA ARG A 395 3.27 8.29 -0.44
C ARG A 395 2.21 8.33 -1.57
N ARG A 396 1.91 9.50 -2.13
CA ARG A 396 0.90 9.70 -3.20
C ARG A 396 1.49 9.92 -4.60
N GLY A 397 2.81 9.79 -4.75
CA GLY A 397 3.48 10.02 -6.03
C GLY A 397 3.27 11.44 -6.56
N TYR A 398 3.11 11.58 -7.88
CA TYR A 398 2.98 12.87 -8.56
C TYR A 398 1.68 13.64 -8.20
N LEU A 399 0.63 12.96 -7.72
CA LEU A 399 -0.62 13.61 -7.29
C LEU A 399 -0.43 14.47 -6.04
N GLY A 400 0.54 14.12 -5.19
CA GLY A 400 0.88 14.89 -3.99
C GLY A 400 1.94 15.96 -4.23
N ALA A 401 2.40 16.17 -5.47
CA ALA A 401 3.41 17.16 -5.77
C ALA A 401 2.81 18.58 -5.74
N THR A 402 3.57 19.54 -5.22
CA THR A 402 3.21 20.97 -5.27
C THR A 402 3.72 21.56 -6.57
N LEU A 403 2.80 22.12 -7.36
CA LEU A 403 3.04 22.82 -8.61
C LEU A 403 3.05 24.32 -8.35
N HIS A 404 4.04 25.03 -8.89
CA HIS A 404 4.10 26.48 -8.85
C HIS A 404 4.71 27.04 -10.14
N MET A 405 4.58 28.35 -10.35
CA MET A 405 5.27 29.03 -11.45
C MET A 405 6.78 29.06 -11.18
N PRO A 406 7.64 28.87 -12.21
CA PRO A 406 9.10 28.92 -12.02
C PRO A 406 9.60 30.23 -11.40
N ASP A 407 9.01 31.37 -11.80
CA ASP A 407 9.37 32.71 -11.31
C ASP A 407 8.49 33.19 -10.14
N GLY A 408 7.62 32.31 -9.62
CA GLY A 408 6.67 32.63 -8.56
C GLY A 408 7.12 32.15 -7.18
N PRO A 409 6.50 32.65 -6.09
CA PRO A 409 6.75 32.13 -4.75
C PRO A 409 6.36 30.65 -4.68
N SER A 410 7.21 29.81 -4.08
CA SER A 410 6.93 28.37 -3.89
C SER A 410 5.88 28.11 -2.79
N CYS A 411 5.61 29.10 -1.93
CA CYS A 411 4.65 29.03 -0.85
C CYS A 411 3.94 30.38 -0.64
N VAL A 412 2.62 30.35 -0.53
CA VAL A 412 1.78 31.51 -0.16
C VAL A 412 0.76 31.02 0.85
N LEU A 413 0.76 31.59 2.07
CA LEU A 413 -0.19 31.23 3.12
C LEU A 413 -1.55 31.88 2.85
N ARG A 414 -2.56 31.07 2.51
CA ARG A 414 -3.92 31.52 2.22
C ARG A 414 -4.96 30.87 3.13
N THR A 415 -6.15 31.46 3.15
CA THR A 415 -7.33 30.81 3.73
C THR A 415 -7.65 29.51 3.00
N ARG A 416 -8.38 28.60 3.65
CA ARG A 416 -8.70 27.28 3.07
C ARG A 416 -9.51 27.40 1.77
N GLY A 417 -10.50 28.28 1.74
CA GLY A 417 -11.45 28.36 0.64
C GLY A 417 -12.21 27.02 0.43
N PRO A 418 -12.53 26.62 -0.81
CA PRO A 418 -13.26 25.39 -1.11
C PRO A 418 -12.40 24.11 -1.02
N ARG A 419 -11.14 24.22 -0.57
CA ARG A 419 -10.17 23.12 -0.61
C ARG A 419 -10.43 22.08 0.47
N ALA A 420 -10.23 20.81 0.13
CA ALA A 420 -10.09 19.74 1.13
C ALA A 420 -8.70 19.78 1.78
N LEU A 421 -8.53 19.12 2.93
CA LEU A 421 -7.23 19.09 3.63
C LEU A 421 -6.12 18.54 2.75
N ASP A 422 -6.43 17.52 1.94
CA ASP A 422 -5.48 16.88 1.03
C ASP A 422 -5.18 17.69 -0.24
N GLU A 423 -5.81 18.85 -0.40
CA GLU A 423 -5.58 19.80 -1.49
C GLU A 423 -4.72 21.00 -1.06
N ILE A 424 -4.44 21.12 0.25
CA ILE A 424 -3.59 22.18 0.82
C ILE A 424 -2.12 21.75 0.68
N PRO A 425 -1.24 22.54 0.03
CA PRO A 425 0.19 22.24 -0.06
C PRO A 425 0.87 22.12 1.31
N ASP A 426 1.80 21.17 1.43
CA ASP A 426 2.54 20.89 2.68
C ASP A 426 3.26 22.15 3.22
N ARG A 427 3.84 22.98 2.34
CA ARG A 427 4.48 24.25 2.75
C ARG A 427 3.50 25.28 3.31
N GLU A 428 2.26 25.27 2.85
CA GLU A 428 1.21 26.16 3.38
C GLU A 428 0.84 25.74 4.81
N LEU A 429 0.81 24.42 5.08
CA LEU A 429 0.62 23.87 6.43
C LEU A 429 1.79 24.23 7.35
N VAL A 430 3.04 24.11 6.88
CA VAL A 430 4.23 24.50 7.67
C VAL A 430 4.28 26.00 7.92
N ALA A 431 3.94 26.83 6.94
CA ALA A 431 3.84 28.28 7.12
C ALA A 431 2.79 28.64 8.18
N ALA A 432 1.63 27.96 8.18
CA ALA A 432 0.61 28.14 9.21
C ALA A 432 1.07 27.64 10.60
N ALA A 433 1.85 26.56 10.66
CA ALA A 433 2.43 26.06 11.90
C ALA A 433 3.47 27.02 12.48
N ASN A 434 4.36 27.54 11.65
CA ASN A 434 5.36 28.54 12.05
C ASN A 434 4.68 29.81 12.55
N LEU A 435 3.58 30.21 11.92
CA LEU A 435 2.77 31.34 12.38
C LEU A 435 2.12 31.08 13.74
N ALA A 436 1.57 29.88 13.95
CA ALA A 436 1.01 29.47 15.24
C ALA A 436 2.08 29.41 16.35
N GLN A 437 3.31 28.99 16.01
CA GLN A 437 4.45 28.93 16.92
C GLN A 437 5.03 30.31 17.24
N ALA A 438 5.11 31.21 16.26
CA ALA A 438 5.54 32.59 16.49
C ALA A 438 4.62 33.34 17.47
N ALA A 439 3.34 32.94 17.54
CA ALA A 439 2.39 33.49 18.50
C ALA A 439 2.55 32.95 19.93
N SER A 440 3.34 31.89 20.18
CA SER A 440 3.58 31.34 21.53
C SER A 440 4.87 30.53 21.66
N THR A 441 5.73 30.91 22.61
CA THR A 441 7.10 30.40 22.78
C THR A 441 7.18 28.93 23.24
N THR A 442 6.11 28.35 23.80
CA THR A 442 6.04 26.92 24.17
C THR A 442 4.67 26.36 23.80
N LEU A 443 4.62 25.55 22.75
CA LEU A 443 3.41 24.84 22.32
C LEU A 443 3.72 23.35 22.22
N ASP A 444 2.89 22.54 22.88
CA ASP A 444 2.83 21.11 22.64
C ASP A 444 2.26 20.83 21.23
N LEU A 445 2.58 19.68 20.66
CA LEU A 445 2.19 19.28 19.30
C LEU A 445 0.67 19.28 19.10
N GLU A 446 -0.09 18.95 20.15
CA GLU A 446 -1.55 18.97 20.12
C GLU A 446 -2.11 20.40 20.01
N GLU A 447 -1.54 21.33 20.77
CA GLU A 447 -1.97 22.72 20.78
C GLU A 447 -1.52 23.45 19.50
N LEU A 448 -0.34 23.09 18.97
CA LEU A 448 0.11 23.53 17.65
C LEU A 448 -0.87 23.09 16.57
N ALA A 449 -1.25 21.82 16.53
CA ALA A 449 -2.20 21.29 15.55
C ALA A 449 -3.58 21.95 15.66
N LYS A 450 -4.04 22.25 16.88
CA LYS A 450 -5.29 22.96 17.11
C LYS A 450 -5.24 24.38 16.54
N ARG A 451 -4.20 25.15 16.84
CA ARG A 451 -4.04 26.52 16.35
C ARG A 451 -3.85 26.60 14.83
N THR A 452 -3.05 25.69 14.27
CA THR A 452 -2.91 25.57 12.82
C THR A 452 -4.25 25.25 12.14
N SER A 453 -5.08 24.40 12.75
CA SER A 453 -6.42 24.11 12.22
C SER A 453 -7.35 25.33 12.25
N GLN A 454 -7.23 26.19 13.27
CA GLN A 454 -8.01 27.43 13.38
C GLN A 454 -7.62 28.46 12.31
N ILE A 455 -6.34 28.53 11.93
CA ILE A 455 -5.87 29.42 10.84
C ILE A 455 -6.56 29.07 9.51
N PHE A 456 -6.84 27.79 9.27
CA PHE A 456 -7.57 27.32 8.10
C PHE A 456 -9.10 27.29 8.27
N GLY A 457 -9.63 27.74 9.42
CA GLY A 457 -11.06 27.80 9.69
C GLY A 457 -11.72 26.46 9.99
N TYR A 458 -10.97 25.46 10.49
CA TYR A 458 -11.58 24.22 11.01
C TYR A 458 -12.10 24.41 12.43
N GLU A 459 -13.33 23.96 12.70
CA GLU A 459 -13.94 24.00 14.04
C GLU A 459 -13.26 23.05 15.04
N ARG A 460 -12.68 21.94 14.55
CA ARG A 460 -12.01 20.92 15.36
C ARG A 460 -10.78 20.37 14.65
N SER A 461 -9.70 20.16 15.40
CA SER A 461 -8.53 19.41 14.93
C SER A 461 -8.88 17.93 14.87
N THR A 462 -8.88 17.36 13.67
CA THR A 462 -9.21 15.94 13.44
C THR A 462 -7.92 15.11 13.38
N ALA A 463 -7.99 13.80 13.68
CA ALA A 463 -6.82 12.92 13.58
C ALA A 463 -6.12 12.97 12.20
N PRO A 464 -6.84 13.00 11.05
CA PRO A 464 -6.21 13.18 9.74
C PRO A 464 -5.46 14.51 9.57
N PHE A 465 -5.92 15.57 10.24
CA PHE A 465 -5.24 16.86 10.24
C PHE A 465 -3.90 16.79 10.99
N LYS A 466 -3.90 16.15 12.16
CA LYS A 466 -2.67 15.94 12.96
C LYS A 466 -1.63 15.15 12.18
N GLU A 467 -2.05 14.06 11.53
CA GLU A 467 -1.17 13.24 10.68
C GLU A 467 -0.60 14.05 9.51
N CYS A 468 -1.46 14.78 8.79
CA CYS A 468 -1.05 15.59 7.64
C CYS A 468 -0.08 16.72 8.04
N LEU A 469 -0.33 17.38 9.17
CA LEU A 469 0.54 18.42 9.71
C LEU A 469 1.89 17.86 10.16
N PHE A 470 1.88 16.71 10.86
CA PHE A 470 3.10 16.06 11.31
C PHE A 470 3.97 15.62 10.13
N ASP A 471 3.37 15.01 9.12
CA ASP A 471 4.05 14.64 7.88
C ASP A 471 4.63 15.88 7.16
N ALA A 472 3.90 16.99 7.11
CA ALA A 472 4.38 18.23 6.50
C ALA A 472 5.56 18.85 7.27
N LEU A 473 5.48 18.88 8.61
CA LEU A 473 6.56 19.35 9.49
C LEU A 473 7.81 18.47 9.39
N GLN A 474 7.67 17.15 9.28
CA GLN A 474 8.82 16.26 9.08
C GLN A 474 9.51 16.50 7.73
N LYS A 475 8.75 16.81 6.67
CA LYS A 475 9.30 17.01 5.31
C LYS A 475 9.95 18.37 5.10
N HIS A 476 9.40 19.42 5.73
CA HIS A 476 9.78 20.81 5.46
C HIS A 476 10.19 21.61 6.71
N GLY A 477 10.26 20.99 7.90
CA GLY A 477 10.57 21.64 9.17
C GLY A 477 12.05 21.90 9.45
N ARG A 478 12.80 22.39 8.46
CA ARG A 478 14.14 22.96 8.67
C ARG A 478 14.18 24.41 8.22
#